data_AF-A0A821X4D5-F1
#
_entry.id   AF-A0A821X4D5-F1
#
_cell.length_a   1.000
_cell.length_b   1.000
_cell.length_c   1.000
_cell.angle_alpha   90.00
_cell.angle_beta   90.00
_cell.angle_gamma   90.00
#
_symmetry.space_group_name_H-M   'P 1'
#
loop_
_entity.id
_entity.type
_entity.pdbx_description
1 polymer ?
#
loop_
_entity_poly.entity_id
_entity_poly.type
_entity_poly.pdbx_seq_one_letter_code
_entity_poly.pdbx_strand_id
1 'polypeptide(L)' 'MVAGVAYTIVVDITERCLEKARELGATLIINGKKENISQQIKTFTGGLG' A
#
# COMPACT_ATOMS: atom_id res chain seq x y z
N MET A 1 17.18 -9.53 3.43
CA MET A 1 15.72 -9.57 3.65
C MET A 1 15.47 -9.10 5.07
N VAL A 2 15.21 -7.80 5.25
CA VAL A 2 15.03 -7.18 6.56
C VAL A 2 13.54 -7.08 6.86
N ALA A 3 13.19 -7.46 8.09
CA ALA A 3 11.88 -7.43 8.76
C ALA A 3 10.82 -8.44 8.28
N GLY A 4 10.41 -9.34 9.19
CA GLY A 4 9.35 -10.33 9.04
C GLY A 4 7.95 -9.70 8.92
N VAL A 5 7.75 -8.91 7.89
CA VAL A 5 6.46 -8.32 7.50
C VAL A 5 5.84 -9.21 6.43
N ALA A 6 4.61 -9.66 6.69
CA ALA A 6 3.86 -10.49 5.74
C ALA A 6 3.34 -9.69 4.53
N TYR A 7 3.06 -8.38 4.71
CA TYR A 7 2.47 -7.51 3.69
C TYR A 7 2.97 -6.07 3.84
N THR A 8 3.46 -5.44 2.76
CA THR A 8 3.88 -4.03 2.78
C THR A 8 2.87 -3.18 2.01
N ILE A 9 2.31 -2.17 2.68
CA ILE A 9 1.33 -1.23 2.10
C ILE A 9 1.99 0.14 1.99
N VAL A 10 2.05 0.69 0.79
CA VAL A 10 2.58 2.04 0.55
C VAL A 10 1.44 2.96 0.14
N VAL A 11 1.31 4.06 0.87
CA VAL A 11 0.29 5.09 0.63
C VAL A 11 0.99 6.40 0.33
N ASP A 12 0.76 6.94 -0.86
CA ASP A 12 1.29 8.24 -1.29
C ASP A 12 0.29 8.90 -2.23
N ILE A 13 0.39 10.22 -2.40
CA ILE A 13 -0.40 10.97 -3.40
C ILE A 13 0.33 11.10 -4.74
N THR A 14 1.65 10.91 -4.71
CA THR A 14 2.58 11.15 -5.82
C THR A 14 2.85 9.85 -6.57
N GLU A 15 2.49 9.82 -7.85
CA GLU A 15 2.57 8.61 -8.68
C GLU A 15 4.00 8.07 -8.80
N ARG A 16 5.02 8.95 -8.84
CA ARG A 16 6.43 8.54 -8.91
C ARG A 16 6.92 7.77 -7.66
N CYS A 17 6.36 8.06 -6.48
CA CYS A 17 6.69 7.32 -5.26
C CYS A 17 6.03 5.94 -5.27
N LEU A 18 4.79 5.86 -5.78
CA LEU A 18 4.03 4.63 -5.92
C LEU A 18 4.68 3.66 -6.92
N GLU A 19 5.21 4.17 -8.04
CA GLU A 19 5.93 3.34 -9.02
C GLU A 19 7.20 2.72 -8.42
N LYS A 20 8.00 3.50 -7.70
CA LYS A 20 9.18 2.97 -6.99
C LYS A 20 8.78 1.93 -5.94
N ALA A 21 7.70 2.16 -5.21
CA ALA A 21 7.19 1.19 -4.24
C ALA A 21 6.80 -0.14 -4.90
N ARG A 22 6.23 -0.09 -6.12
CA ARG A 22 5.95 -1.28 -6.93
C ARG A 22 7.21 -2.03 -7.31
N GLU A 23 8.23 -1.31 -7.75
CA GLU A 23 9.53 -1.91 -8.11
C GLU A 23 10.24 -2.53 -6.90
N LEU A 24 10.06 -1.95 -5.71
CA LEU A 24 10.60 -2.43 -4.45
C LEU A 24 9.84 -3.64 -3.87
N GLY A 25 8.72 -4.05 -4.50
CA GLY A 25 7.95 -5.21 -4.08
C GLY A 25 6.87 -4.91 -3.02
N ALA A 26 6.36 -3.68 -2.96
CA ALA A 26 5.19 -3.38 -2.14
C ALA A 26 4.01 -4.26 -2.55
N THR A 27 3.32 -4.82 -1.56
CA THR A 27 2.19 -5.72 -1.78
C THR A 27 0.91 -4.98 -2.13
N LEU A 28 0.74 -3.78 -1.56
CA LEU A 28 -0.39 -2.91 -1.86
C LEU A 28 0.10 -1.47 -2.01
N ILE A 29 -0.41 -0.79 -3.02
CA ILE A 29 -0.02 0.57 -3.39
C ILE A 29 -1.31 1.37 -3.54
N ILE A 30 -1.48 2.41 -2.72
CA ILE A 30 -2.73 3.18 -2.65
C ILE A 30 -2.42 4.63 -2.97
N ASN A 31 -3.17 5.23 -3.90
CA ASN A 31 -3.10 6.66 -4.11
C ASN A 31 -4.09 7.39 -3.20
N GLY A 32 -3.59 8.02 -2.13
CA GLY A 32 -4.43 8.69 -1.13
C GLY A 32 -5.24 9.89 -1.64
N LYS A 33 -4.93 10.39 -2.85
CA LYS A 33 -5.67 11.49 -3.49
C LYS A 33 -6.82 11.00 -4.37
N LYS A 34 -6.70 9.79 -4.93
CA LYS A 34 -7.69 9.19 -5.84
C LYS A 34 -8.58 8.17 -5.14
N GLU A 35 -8.07 7.52 -4.11
CA GLU A 35 -8.70 6.35 -3.48
C GLU A 35 -8.89 6.54 -1.97
N ASN A 36 -9.95 5.92 -1.45
CA ASN A 36 -10.24 5.95 -0.03
C ASN A 36 -9.35 4.94 0.71
N ILE A 37 -8.32 5.45 1.39
CA ILE A 37 -7.26 4.65 2.03
C ILE A 37 -7.84 3.65 3.03
N SER A 38 -8.75 4.08 3.90
CA SER A 38 -9.34 3.23 4.93
C SER A 38 -10.21 2.12 4.33
N GLN A 39 -10.97 2.40 3.27
CA GLN A 39 -11.73 1.38 2.56
C GLN A 39 -10.81 0.34 1.89
N GLN A 40 -9.75 0.79 1.22
CA GLN A 40 -8.79 -0.09 0.54
C GLN A 40 -8.03 -0.99 1.51
N ILE A 41 -7.54 -0.43 2.62
CA ILE A 41 -6.88 -1.22 3.67
C ILE A 41 -7.85 -2.25 4.22
N LYS A 42 -9.11 -1.88 4.49
CA LYS A 42 -10.11 -2.78 5.05
C LYS A 42 -10.50 -3.90 4.09
N THR A 43 -10.62 -3.61 2.80
CA THR A 43 -10.84 -4.63 1.75
C THR A 43 -9.64 -5.58 1.67
N PHE A 44 -8.42 -5.06 1.74
CA PHE A 44 -7.21 -5.87 1.65
C PHE A 44 -6.98 -6.74 2.89
N THR A 45 -7.18 -6.19 4.09
CA THR A 45 -7.03 -6.94 5.36
C THR A 45 -8.27 -7.73 5.74
N GLY A 46 -9.33 -7.71 4.93
CA GLY A 46 -10.61 -8.36 5.27
C GLY A 46 -11.28 -7.81 6.53
N GLY A 47 -10.92 -6.59 6.97
CA GLY A 47 -11.44 -5.97 8.18
C GLY A 47 -10.60 -6.18 9.45
N LEU A 48 -9.43 -6.80 9.35
CA LEU A 48 -8.53 -7.11 10.47
C LEU A 48 -7.52 -5.98 10.79
N GLY A 49 -7.91 -4.73 10.48
CA GLY A 49 -7.03 -3.54 10.55
C GLY A 49 -6.23 -3.40 11.82
#